data_AF-A0A6J7KER4-F1
#
_entry.id   AF-A0A6J7KER4-F1
#
_cell.length_a   1.000
_cell.length_b   1.000
_cell.length_c   1.000
_cell.angle_alpha   90.00
_cell.angle_beta   90.00
_cell.angle_gamma   90.00
#
_symmetry.space_group_name_H-M   'P 1'
#
loop_
_entity.id
_entity.type
_entity.pdbx_description
1 polymer ?
#
loop_
_entity_poly.entity_id
_entity_poly.type
_entity_poly.pdbx_seq_one_letter_code
_entity_poly.pdbx_strand_id
1 'polypeptide(L)' 'MAPVTVQDMTTRIDCDTCVVRGLHCHDCVVTVLLGPPPELTIDDDERAALDVLASGGLVPPLRLVEPVVGPVVESA' A
#
# COMPACT_ATOMS: atom_id res chain seq x y z
N MET A 1 -16.48 -38.75 15.07
CA MET A 1 -16.40 -37.64 14.09
C MET A 1 -16.61 -36.35 14.87
N ALA A 2 -15.54 -35.78 15.45
CA ALA A 2 -15.65 -34.50 16.14
C ALA A 2 -15.69 -33.37 15.09
N PRO A 3 -16.49 -32.31 15.27
CA PRO A 3 -16.45 -31.16 14.38
C PRO A 3 -15.09 -30.49 14.51
N VAL A 4 -14.36 -30.35 13.40
CA VAL A 4 -13.20 -29.46 13.32
C VAL A 4 -13.76 -28.04 13.35
N THR A 5 -13.75 -27.43 14.52
CA THR A 5 -13.94 -25.99 14.66
C THR A 5 -12.69 -25.34 14.10
N VAL A 6 -12.81 -24.63 12.96
CA VAL A 6 -11.76 -23.75 12.43
C VAL A 6 -11.62 -22.60 13.44
N GLN A 7 -10.76 -22.79 14.44
CA GLN A 7 -10.38 -21.75 15.37
C GLN A 7 -9.49 -20.77 14.61
N ASP A 8 -9.99 -19.54 14.39
CA ASP A 8 -9.23 -18.35 13.98
C ASP A 8 -8.00 -18.61 13.08
N MET A 9 -8.23 -19.03 11.83
CA MET A 9 -7.14 -19.10 10.84
C MET A 9 -6.84 -17.69 10.30
N THR A 10 -6.14 -16.90 11.11
CA THR A 10 -5.64 -15.58 10.69
C THR A 10 -4.37 -15.78 9.86
N THR A 11 -4.41 -15.39 8.58
CA THR A 11 -3.22 -15.34 7.71
C THR A 11 -2.54 -13.98 7.89
N ARG A 12 -1.28 -13.97 8.35
CA ARG A 12 -0.48 -12.74 8.50
C ARG A 12 0.38 -12.52 7.25
N ILE A 13 0.17 -11.40 6.57
CA ILE A 13 0.99 -10.96 5.45
C ILE A 13 1.87 -9.81 5.95
N ASP A 14 3.20 -9.99 5.91
CA ASP A 14 4.17 -8.98 6.30
C ASP A 14 4.73 -8.27 5.07
N CYS A 15 4.20 -7.08 4.79
CA CYS A 15 4.68 -6.25 3.69
C CYS A 15 6.07 -5.66 3.96
N ASP A 16 6.56 -5.59 5.20
CA ASP A 16 7.84 -4.93 5.49
C ASP A 16 9.04 -5.82 5.18
N THR A 17 8.86 -7.15 5.19
CA THR A 17 9.90 -8.14 4.83
C THR A 17 9.69 -8.76 3.44
N CYS A 18 8.67 -8.33 2.70
CA CYS A 18 8.34 -8.89 1.39
C CYS A 18 9.36 -8.49 0.30
N VAL A 19 10.10 -9.48 -0.22
CA VAL A 19 11.15 -9.28 -1.23
C VAL A 19 10.65 -8.79 -2.59
N VAL A 20 9.34 -8.89 -2.84
CA VAL A 20 8.69 -8.42 -4.07
C VAL A 20 7.80 -7.20 -3.86
N ARG A 21 7.85 -6.56 -2.68
CA ARG A 21 7.05 -5.36 -2.39
C ARG A 21 7.33 -4.26 -3.42
N GLY A 22 6.26 -3.63 -3.88
CA GLY A 22 6.28 -2.63 -4.95
C GLY A 22 6.26 -3.23 -6.36
N LEU A 23 7.01 -4.30 -6.61
CA LEU A 23 7.12 -4.93 -7.94
C LEU A 23 5.85 -5.70 -8.33
N HIS A 24 5.35 -6.54 -7.42
CA HIS A 24 4.21 -7.42 -7.67
C HIS A 24 2.99 -7.09 -6.80
N CYS A 25 2.97 -5.91 -6.15
CA CYS A 25 1.85 -5.53 -5.30
C CYS A 25 0.54 -5.41 -6.07
N HIS A 26 0.57 -4.99 -7.34
CA HIS A 26 -0.63 -4.83 -8.18
C HIS A 26 -1.36 -6.15 -8.50
N ASP A 27 -0.66 -7.29 -8.44
CA ASP A 27 -1.20 -8.64 -8.64
C ASP A 27 -1.10 -9.49 -7.34
N CYS A 28 -0.96 -8.82 -6.19
CA CYS A 28 -0.89 -9.50 -4.90
C CYS A 28 -2.29 -9.89 -4.41
N VAL A 29 -2.38 -11.01 -3.69
CA VAL A 29 -3.62 -11.43 -3.00
C VAL A 29 -4.21 -10.34 -2.11
N VAL A 30 -3.37 -9.45 -1.55
CA VAL A 30 -3.82 -8.29 -0.76
C VAL A 30 -4.66 -7.34 -1.62
N THR A 31 -4.21 -6.99 -2.83
CA THR A 31 -4.94 -6.09 -3.74
C THR A 31 -6.20 -6.75 -4.27
N VAL A 32 -6.19 -8.07 -4.51
CA VAL A 32 -7.40 -8.82 -4.91
C VAL A 32 -8.45 -8.81 -3.79
N LEU A 33 -8.03 -8.99 -2.54
CA LEU A 33 -8.95 -9.10 -1.40
C LEU A 33 -9.42 -7.75 -0.85
N LEU A 34 -8.55 -6.73 -0.83
CA LEU A 34 -8.84 -5.42 -0.24
C LEU A 34 -9.19 -4.35 -1.29
N GLY A 35 -9.01 -4.65 -2.58
CA GLY A 35 -9.11 -3.67 -3.66
C GLY A 35 -7.86 -2.78 -3.77
N PRO A 36 -7.82 -1.90 -4.79
CA PRO A 36 -6.80 -0.87 -4.84
C PRO A 36 -6.89 0.02 -3.59
N PRO A 37 -5.75 0.53 -3.07
CA PRO A 37 -5.81 1.52 -2.01
C PRO A 37 -6.69 2.69 -2.48
N PRO A 38 -7.54 3.25 -1.59
CA PRO A 38 -8.34 4.42 -1.93
C PRO A 38 -7.41 5.53 -2.43
N GLU A 39 -7.91 6.38 -3.34
CA GLU A 39 -7.16 7.55 -3.79
C GLU A 39 -6.87 8.45 -2.57
N LEU A 40 -5.65 8.32 -2.05
CA LEU A 40 -5.14 9.12 -0.96
C LEU A 40 -4.62 10.42 -1.56
N THR A 41 -5.47 11.44 -1.55
CA THR A 41 -5.07 12.81 -1.88
C THR A 41 -4.48 13.45 -0.64
N ILE A 42 -3.22 13.89 -0.72
CA ILE A 42 -2.59 14.71 0.33
C ILE A 42 -2.68 16.16 -0.14
N ASP A 43 -3.45 16.98 0.57
CA ASP A 43 -3.53 18.40 0.27
C ASP A 43 -2.27 19.17 0.71
N ASP A 44 -2.19 20.46 0.39
CA ASP A 44 -0.98 21.25 0.66
C ASP A 44 -0.72 21.46 2.16
N ASP A 45 -1.77 21.53 2.98
CA ASP A 45 -1.65 21.70 4.44
C ASP A 45 -1.19 20.37 5.07
N GLU A 46 -1.76 19.24 4.64
CA GLU A 46 -1.30 17.92 5.06
C GLU A 46 0.14 17.65 4.63
N ARG A 47 0.53 18.07 3.42
CA ARG A 47 1.92 17.97 2.94
C ARG A 47 2.86 18.76 3.83
N ALA A 48 2.50 20.00 4.18
CA ALA A 48 3.30 20.83 5.08
C ALA A 48 3.43 20.20 6.48
N ALA A 49 2.35 19.62 7.02
CA ALA A 49 2.38 18.92 8.29
C ALA A 49 3.32 17.70 8.25
N LEU A 50 3.24 16.88 7.20
CA LEU A 50 4.11 15.74 7.02
C LEU A 50 5.59 16.14 6.86
N ASP A 51 5.87 17.28 6.24
CA ASP A 51 7.24 17.79 6.10
C ASP A 51 7.83 18.23 7.45
N VAL A 52 7.03 18.88 8.31
CA VAL A 52 7.42 19.19 9.70
C VAL A 52 7.73 17.92 10.47
N LEU A 53 6.86 16.91 10.40
CA LEU A 53 7.08 15.62 11.06
C LEU A 53 8.35 14.92 10.54
N ALA A 54 8.62 15.01 9.24
CA ALA A 54 9.81 14.43 8.63
C ALA A 54 11.08 15.16 9.08
N SER A 55 11.08 16.50 9.12
CA SER A 55 12.20 17.30 9.61
C SER A 55 12.52 17.02 11.09
N GLY A 56 11.50 16.68 11.88
CA GLY A 56 11.63 16.23 13.26
C GLY A 56 12.01 14.76 13.43
N GLY A 57 12.10 13.97 12.35
CA GLY A 57 12.46 12.56 12.38
C GLY A 57 11.35 11.61 12.86
N LEU A 58 10.10 12.08 12.93
CA LEU A 58 8.96 11.28 13.38
C LEU A 58 8.38 10.39 12.27
N VAL A 59 8.57 10.79 11.00
CA VAL A 59 8.17 10.03 9.82
C VAL A 59 9.28 10.05 8.77
N PRO A 60 9.34 9.07 7.85
CA PRO A 60 10.23 9.15 6.70
C PRO A 60 9.96 10.39 5.83
N PRO A 61 10.98 10.95 5.17
CA PRO A 61 10.80 12.07 4.24
C PRO A 61 9.79 11.75 3.13
N LEU A 62 8.97 12.74 2.78
CA LEU A 62 8.01 12.65 1.69
C LEU A 62 8.73 12.32 0.37
N ARG A 63 8.38 11.17 -0.23
CA ARG A 63 8.85 10.73 -1.56
C ARG A 63 7.70 10.74 -2.54
N LEU A 64 7.06 11.91 -2.68
CA LEU A 64 5.98 12.08 -3.64
C LEU A 64 6.56 11.89 -5.04
N VAL A 65 5.99 10.97 -5.80
CA VAL A 65 6.32 10.78 -7.22
C VAL A 65 5.27 11.52 -8.03
N GLU A 66 5.70 12.37 -8.96
CA GLU A 66 4.78 12.97 -9.91
C GLU A 66 4.24 11.86 -10.82
N PRO A 67 2.90 11.76 -10.99
CA PRO A 67 2.32 10.82 -11.93
C PRO A 67 2.89 11.07 -13.33
N VAL A 68 3.70 10.14 -13.81
CA VAL A 68 4.15 10.15 -15.19
C VAL A 68 3.01 9.60 -16.05
N VAL A 69 2.69 10.28 -17.15
CA VAL A 69 1.70 9.78 -18.11
C VAL A 69 2.21 8.44 -18.65
N GLY A 70 1.55 7.36 -18.22
CA GLY A 70 1.89 5.99 -18.62
C GLY A 70 1.56 5.75 -20.10
N PRO A 71 2.14 4.69 -20.70
CA PRO A 71 1.78 4.30 -22.06
C PRO A 71 0.28 3.98 -22.15
N VAL A 72 -0.38 4.43 -23.22
CA VAL A 72 -1.77 4.09 -23.50
C VAL A 72 -1.86 2.59 -23.76
N VAL A 73 -2.36 1.84 -22.77
CA VAL A 73 -2.64 0.42 -22.90
C VAL A 73 -4.03 0.24 -23.49
N GLU A 74 -4.10 0.06 -24.81
CA GLU A 74 -5.35 -0.32 -25.49
C GLU A 74 -5.63 -1.78 -25.17
N SER A 75 -6.73 -2.05 -24.46
CA SER A 75 -7.17 -3.43 -24.20
C SER A 75 -7.73 -4.00 -25.51
N ALA A 76 -7.12 -5.09 -25.99
CA ALA A 76 -7.53 -5.81 -27.19
C ALA A 76 -8.87 -6.54 -27.02
#